data_AF-A0A948VGB3-F1
#
_entry.id   AF-A0A948VGB3-F1
#
_cell.length_a   1.000
_cell.length_b   1.000
_cell.length_c   1.000
_cell.angle_alpha   90.00
_cell.angle_beta   90.00
_cell.angle_gamma   90.00
#
_symmetry.space_group_name_H-M   'P 1'
#
loop_
_entity.id
_entity.type
_entity.pdbx_description
1 polymer ?
#
loop_
_entity_poly.entity_id
_entity_poly.type
_entity_poly.pdbx_seq_one_letter_code
_entity_poly.pdbx_strand_id
1 'polypeptide(L)'
;MNDGWYDTAQICANGHVINWMSISKPENNRGFCGKCGAPTITNCQYCNAKIMGYYHVGRFTYEEHKKRMREILHPLPNATLDYNTGLTLPSFCPECSEPYPWTEAKLKAAQELTDELDSLKPKERELLKKSLDDIVRDTPQTTVAATRFKKLVAKAGPVVADSFRKILVDVLSETAKKVIWPS
;
A
#
# COMPACT_ATOMS: atom_id res chain seq x y z
N MET A 1 -14.21 20.29 -24.59
CA MET A 1 -13.70 19.05 -23.99
C MET A 1 -12.97 19.46 -22.73
N ASN A 2 -13.60 19.30 -21.56
CA ASN A 2 -12.98 19.56 -20.26
C ASN A 2 -12.87 18.22 -19.55
N ASP A 3 -12.05 17.35 -20.10
CA ASP A 3 -11.78 16.05 -19.50
C ASP A 3 -10.88 16.32 -18.29
N GLY A 4 -11.27 15.80 -17.13
CA GLY A 4 -10.45 15.93 -15.92
C GLY A 4 -9.14 15.17 -16.08
N TRP A 5 -8.15 15.50 -15.27
CA TRP A 5 -6.79 14.95 -15.38
C TRP A 5 -6.26 14.48 -14.03
N TYR A 6 -5.42 13.44 -14.03
CA TYR A 6 -4.73 12.97 -12.83
C TYR A 6 -3.44 13.75 -12.61
N ASP A 7 -3.28 14.30 -11.41
CA ASP A 7 -2.03 14.84 -10.92
C ASP A 7 -1.00 13.72 -10.66
N THR A 8 0.19 14.09 -10.21
CA THR A 8 1.22 13.17 -9.74
C THR A 8 1.33 13.25 -8.22
N ALA A 9 1.34 12.10 -7.55
CA ALA A 9 1.60 12.04 -6.12
C ALA A 9 3.12 12.10 -5.84
N GLN A 10 3.49 12.77 -4.76
CA GLN A 10 4.81 12.71 -4.14
C GLN A 10 4.69 11.97 -2.80
N ILE A 11 5.41 10.86 -2.68
CA ILE A 11 5.34 9.95 -1.53
C ILE A 11 6.76 9.58 -1.11
N CYS A 12 7.01 9.44 0.19
CA CYS A 12 8.33 9.01 0.66
C CYS A 12 8.57 7.51 0.43
N ALA A 13 9.84 7.08 0.39
CA ALA A 13 10.19 5.68 0.20
C ALA A 13 9.59 4.72 1.26
N ASN A 14 9.13 5.24 2.41
CA ASN A 14 8.44 4.48 3.46
C ASN A 14 6.90 4.60 3.41
N GLY A 15 6.33 5.28 2.41
CA GLY A 15 4.89 5.30 2.15
C GLY A 15 4.12 6.45 2.79
N HIS A 16 4.78 7.42 3.43
CA HIS A 16 4.12 8.63 3.87
C HIS A 16 3.87 9.56 2.68
N VAL A 17 2.59 9.82 2.39
CA VAL A 17 2.20 10.77 1.36
C VAL A 17 2.65 12.17 1.77
N ILE A 18 3.27 12.89 0.84
CA ILE A 18 3.72 14.27 1.01
C ILE A 18 2.74 15.21 0.30
N ASN A 19 2.41 14.90 -0.95
CA ASN A 19 1.53 15.73 -1.76
C ASN A 19 0.83 14.90 -2.83
N TRP A 20 -0.49 14.88 -2.85
CA TRP A 20 -1.25 14.23 -3.94
C TRP A 20 -1.29 15.06 -5.23
N MET A 21 -0.87 16.32 -5.17
CA MET A 21 -1.02 17.32 -6.22
C MET A 21 0.34 17.93 -6.61
N SER A 22 1.37 17.10 -6.82
CA SER A 22 2.76 17.59 -6.97
C SER A 22 2.98 18.52 -8.17
N ILE A 23 2.14 18.42 -9.20
CA ILE A 23 2.20 19.29 -10.38
C ILE A 23 1.40 20.57 -10.15
N SER A 24 0.15 20.48 -9.65
CA SER A 24 -0.70 21.66 -9.48
C SER A 24 -0.46 22.47 -8.21
N LYS A 25 0.20 21.85 -7.21
CA LYS A 25 0.56 22.43 -5.90
C LYS A 25 2.02 22.16 -5.54
N PRO A 26 3.00 22.58 -6.36
CA PRO A 26 4.41 22.26 -6.14
C PRO A 26 4.99 22.84 -4.85
N GLU A 27 4.39 23.89 -4.28
CA GLU A 27 4.77 24.50 -3.01
C GLU A 27 4.70 23.54 -1.81
N ASN A 28 3.87 22.50 -1.93
CA ASN A 28 3.70 21.47 -0.91
C ASN A 28 4.73 20.33 -1.06
N ASN A 29 5.50 20.31 -2.14
CA ASN A 29 6.52 19.29 -2.35
C ASN A 29 7.66 19.45 -1.34
N ARG A 30 8.24 18.32 -0.93
CA ARG A 30 9.40 18.23 -0.05
C ARG A 30 10.32 17.13 -0.58
N GLY A 31 11.63 17.35 -0.62
CA GLY A 31 12.58 16.32 -1.08
C GLY A 31 12.71 15.13 -0.10
N PHE A 32 12.36 15.36 1.17
CA PHE A 32 12.42 14.37 2.24
C PHE A 32 11.16 14.41 3.10
N CYS A 33 10.81 13.26 3.68
CA CYS A 33 9.67 13.13 4.56
C CYS A 33 9.91 13.79 5.92
N GLY A 34 9.03 14.69 6.34
CA GLY A 34 9.08 15.28 7.69
C GLY A 34 8.80 14.30 8.83
N LYS A 35 8.22 13.11 8.55
CA LYS A 35 7.92 12.09 9.57
C LYS A 35 9.07 11.12 9.80
N CYS A 36 9.72 10.67 8.73
CA CYS A 36 10.72 9.59 8.80
C CYS A 36 12.05 9.89 8.11
N GLY A 37 12.23 11.08 7.53
CA GLY A 37 13.48 11.48 6.86
C GLY A 37 13.77 10.81 5.52
N ALA A 38 12.94 9.84 5.08
CA ALA A 38 13.16 9.14 3.82
C ALA A 38 12.99 10.06 2.60
N PRO A 39 13.76 9.84 1.50
CA PRO A 39 13.60 10.60 0.27
C PRO A 39 12.22 10.37 -0.35
N THR A 40 11.77 11.34 -1.13
CA THR A 40 10.46 11.31 -1.81
C THR A 40 10.57 11.01 -3.29
N ILE A 41 9.57 10.29 -3.81
CA ILE A 41 9.49 9.91 -5.21
C ILE A 41 8.14 10.32 -5.80
N THR A 42 8.14 10.56 -7.11
CA THR A 42 6.96 10.87 -7.93
C THR A 42 6.74 9.86 -9.05
N ASN A 43 7.62 8.86 -9.16
CA ASN A 43 7.67 7.90 -10.25
C ASN A 43 7.98 6.50 -9.72
N CYS A 44 7.50 5.48 -10.44
CA CYS A 44 7.90 4.09 -10.24
C CYS A 44 9.42 3.94 -10.48
N GLN A 45 10.11 3.23 -9.59
CA GLN A 45 11.55 3.01 -9.68
C GLN A 45 11.95 1.97 -10.74
N TYR A 46 10.97 1.26 -11.31
CA TYR A 46 11.17 0.20 -12.29
C TYR A 46 10.85 0.63 -13.73
N CYS A 47 9.70 1.27 -13.96
CA CYS A 47 9.26 1.69 -15.29
C CYS A 47 9.19 3.21 -15.48
N ASN A 48 9.51 3.99 -14.44
CA ASN A 48 9.44 5.45 -14.43
C ASN A 48 8.04 6.07 -14.65
N ALA A 49 6.97 5.25 -14.66
CA ALA A 49 5.60 5.75 -14.69
C ALA A 49 5.31 6.68 -13.50
N LYS A 50 4.55 7.75 -13.73
CA LYS A 50 4.17 8.69 -12.68
C LYS A 50 3.29 7.99 -11.64
N ILE A 51 3.51 8.29 -10.37
CA ILE A 51 2.62 7.81 -9.32
C ILE A 51 1.34 8.63 -9.40
N MET A 52 0.20 7.95 -9.62
CA MET A 52 -1.08 8.61 -9.82
C MET A 52 -1.49 9.43 -8.58
N GLY A 53 -1.77 10.71 -8.80
CA GLY A 53 -2.18 11.67 -7.79
C GLY A 53 -3.67 11.99 -7.81
N TYR A 54 -4.02 13.17 -7.31
CA TYR A 54 -5.40 13.65 -7.25
C TYR A 54 -6.02 13.83 -8.64
N TYR A 55 -7.27 13.43 -8.81
CA TYR A 55 -8.02 13.68 -10.05
C TYR A 55 -8.66 15.06 -10.04
N HIS A 56 -8.19 15.95 -10.90
CA HIS A 56 -8.76 17.27 -11.12
C HIS A 56 -9.95 17.17 -12.06
N VAL A 57 -11.15 17.40 -11.53
CA VAL A 57 -12.35 17.55 -12.35
C VAL A 57 -12.23 18.77 -13.26
N GLY A 58 -12.51 18.60 -14.54
CA GLY A 58 -12.65 19.73 -15.47
C GLY A 58 -13.80 20.65 -15.07
N ARG A 59 -13.95 21.82 -15.73
CA ARG A 59 -15.11 22.69 -15.45
C ARG A 59 -16.40 21.97 -15.84
N PHE A 60 -17.17 21.59 -14.83
CA PHE A 60 -18.52 21.08 -14.91
C PHE A 60 -19.45 22.03 -14.15
N THR A 61 -20.73 22.01 -14.49
CA THR A 61 -21.75 22.61 -13.63
C THR A 61 -21.81 21.87 -12.28
N TYR A 62 -22.29 22.53 -11.23
CA TYR A 62 -22.39 21.95 -9.88
C TYR A 62 -23.15 20.60 -9.85
N GLU A 63 -24.20 20.47 -10.66
CA GLU A 63 -25.00 19.25 -10.77
C GLU A 63 -24.25 18.10 -11.48
N GLU A 64 -23.46 18.41 -12.52
CA GLU A 64 -22.61 17.43 -13.21
C GLU A 64 -21.46 16.94 -12.32
N HIS A 65 -20.87 17.85 -11.52
CA HIS A 65 -19.85 17.51 -10.53
C HIS A 65 -20.36 16.52 -9.48
N LYS A 66 -21.55 16.78 -8.93
CA LYS A 66 -22.19 15.92 -7.91
C LYS A 66 -22.50 14.52 -8.44
N LYS A 67 -22.88 14.40 -9.72
CA LYS A 67 -23.13 13.12 -10.39
C LYS A 67 -21.83 12.34 -10.60
N ARG A 68 -20.76 12.98 -11.12
CA ARG A 68 -19.48 12.32 -11.42
C ARG A 68 -18.66 11.95 -10.18
N MET A 69 -18.71 12.73 -9.09
CA MET A 69 -17.98 12.37 -7.86
C MET A 69 -18.42 11.03 -7.25
N ARG A 70 -19.69 10.64 -7.43
CA ARG A 70 -20.17 9.29 -7.03
C ARG A 70 -19.56 8.15 -7.85
N GLU A 71 -19.04 8.44 -9.04
CA GLU A 71 -18.52 7.47 -10.00
C GLU A 71 -16.97 7.45 -10.04
N ILE A 72 -16.26 8.47 -9.53
CA ILE A 72 -14.78 8.54 -9.57
C ILE A 72 -14.14 8.04 -8.27
N LEU A 73 -14.88 8.05 -7.15
CA LEU A 73 -14.49 7.45 -5.87
C LEU A 73 -14.61 5.91 -5.88
N HIS A 74 -14.36 5.25 -7.01
CA HIS A 74 -14.21 3.79 -6.98
C HIS A 74 -12.84 3.45 -6.37
N PRO A 75 -12.79 2.77 -5.22
CA PRO A 75 -11.53 2.39 -4.61
C PRO A 75 -10.79 1.44 -5.55
N LEU A 76 -9.50 1.71 -5.79
CA LEU A 76 -8.63 0.69 -6.38
C LEU A 76 -8.72 -0.54 -5.47
N PRO A 77 -9.00 -1.74 -6.04
CA PRO A 77 -8.97 -2.96 -5.25
C PRO A 77 -7.52 -3.12 -4.76
N ASN A 78 -7.30 -2.95 -3.46
CA ASN A 78 -6.02 -3.11 -2.72
C ASN A 78 -5.16 -1.87 -2.45
N ALA A 79 -5.74 -0.68 -2.29
CA ALA A 79 -4.97 0.51 -1.92
C ALA A 79 -5.46 1.11 -0.58
N THR A 80 -4.54 1.64 0.23
CA THR A 80 -4.86 2.17 1.56
C THR A 80 -5.43 3.57 1.50
N LEU A 81 -6.64 3.75 2.04
CA LEU A 81 -7.34 5.03 2.05
C LEU A 81 -6.62 6.03 2.97
N ASP A 82 -6.13 7.13 2.39
CA ASP A 82 -5.81 8.35 3.11
C ASP A 82 -7.12 9.03 3.50
N TYR A 83 -7.47 8.93 4.78
CA TYR A 83 -8.71 9.48 5.36
C TYR A 83 -8.83 11.01 5.21
N ASN A 84 -7.73 11.72 4.95
CA ASN A 84 -7.78 13.16 4.69
C ASN A 84 -8.20 13.50 3.27
N THR A 85 -8.00 12.59 2.31
CA THR A 85 -8.23 12.88 0.88
C THR A 85 -9.16 11.89 0.19
N GLY A 86 -9.49 10.76 0.83
CA GLY A 86 -10.20 9.65 0.20
C GLY A 86 -9.42 8.96 -0.92
N LEU A 87 -8.15 9.32 -1.12
CA LEU A 87 -7.27 8.72 -2.11
C LEU A 87 -6.59 7.50 -1.54
N THR A 88 -6.21 6.57 -2.42
CA THR A 88 -5.64 5.30 -2.00
C THR A 88 -4.17 5.20 -2.40
N LEU A 89 -3.29 4.85 -1.45
CA LEU A 89 -1.86 4.65 -1.72
C LEU A 89 -1.67 3.28 -2.42
N PRO A 90 -1.21 3.25 -3.68
CA PRO A 90 -1.03 1.99 -4.39
C PRO A 90 0.15 1.21 -3.83
N SER A 91 0.00 -0.09 -3.61
CA SER A 91 1.12 -0.96 -3.20
C SER A 91 2.04 -1.35 -4.37
N PHE A 92 1.49 -1.38 -5.59
CA PHE A 92 2.18 -1.79 -6.82
C PHE A 92 1.95 -0.78 -7.93
N CYS A 93 2.88 -0.71 -8.87
CA CYS A 93 2.73 0.13 -10.05
C CYS A 93 1.66 -0.44 -10.99
N PRO A 94 0.65 0.33 -11.41
CA PRO A 94 -0.37 -0.16 -12.33
C PRO A 94 0.16 -0.42 -13.75
N GLU A 95 1.31 0.18 -14.11
CA GLU A 95 1.90 0.04 -15.45
C GLU A 95 2.82 -1.19 -15.58
N CYS A 96 3.56 -1.56 -14.53
CA CYS A 96 4.52 -2.67 -14.59
C CYS A 96 4.32 -3.75 -13.52
N SER A 97 3.38 -3.59 -12.59
CA SER A 97 3.13 -4.51 -11.47
C SER A 97 4.26 -4.68 -10.45
N GLU A 98 5.38 -3.96 -10.60
CA GLU A 98 6.44 -3.99 -9.58
C GLU A 98 6.02 -3.24 -8.31
N PRO A 99 6.42 -3.71 -7.12
CA PRO A 99 6.09 -3.07 -5.87
C PRO A 99 6.75 -1.70 -5.77
N TYR A 100 6.07 -0.76 -5.12
CA TYR A 100 6.73 0.50 -4.76
C TYR A 100 7.67 0.30 -3.56
N PRO A 101 8.65 1.20 -3.33
CA PRO A 101 9.62 1.06 -2.25
C PRO A 101 9.00 0.87 -0.86
N TRP A 102 7.83 1.47 -0.60
CA TRP A 102 7.15 1.31 0.69
C TRP A 102 6.54 -0.08 0.90
N THR A 103 6.15 -0.75 -0.18
CA THR A 103 5.67 -2.14 -0.16
C THR A 103 6.85 -3.08 0.11
N GLU A 104 7.97 -2.86 -0.58
CA GLU A 104 9.21 -3.61 -0.36
C GLU A 104 9.74 -3.45 1.06
N ALA A 105 9.77 -2.22 1.58
CA ALA A 105 10.24 -1.92 2.92
C ALA A 105 9.40 -2.64 3.99
N LYS A 106 8.08 -2.67 3.84
CA LYS A 106 7.17 -3.40 4.75
C LYS A 106 7.34 -4.91 4.65
N LEU A 107 7.49 -5.45 3.43
CA LEU A 107 7.76 -6.87 3.22
C LEU A 107 9.08 -7.28 3.85
N LYS A 108 10.15 -6.50 3.65
CA LYS A 108 11.46 -6.72 4.24
C LYS A 108 11.39 -6.68 5.77
N ALA A 109 10.74 -5.68 6.36
CA ALA A 109 10.57 -5.59 7.82
C ALA A 109 9.82 -6.80 8.39
N ALA A 110 8.82 -7.33 7.68
CA ALA A 110 8.12 -8.55 8.08
C ALA A 110 8.98 -9.81 7.96
N GLN A 111 9.86 -9.89 6.95
CA GLN A 111 10.83 -10.98 6.81
C GLN A 111 11.89 -10.93 7.91
N GLU A 112 12.40 -9.74 8.25
CA GLU A 112 13.33 -9.53 9.38
C GLU A 112 12.65 -9.91 10.71
N LEU A 113 11.41 -9.47 10.95
CA LEU A 113 10.64 -9.90 12.13
C LEU A 113 10.47 -11.43 12.18
N THR A 114 10.32 -12.08 11.02
CA THR A 114 10.21 -13.54 10.95
C THR A 114 11.50 -14.23 11.38
N ASP A 115 12.66 -13.67 11.05
CA ASP A 115 13.96 -14.24 11.41
C ASP A 115 14.20 -14.24 12.92
N GLU A 116 13.71 -13.21 13.61
CA GLU A 116 13.77 -13.06 15.07
C GLU A 116 12.81 -14.00 15.84
N LEU A 117 12.00 -14.83 15.15
CA LEU A 117 11.04 -15.74 15.80
C LEU A 117 11.68 -17.05 16.21
N ASP A 118 12.29 -17.08 17.39
CA ASP A 118 12.85 -18.30 17.98
C ASP A 118 11.80 -19.37 18.33
N SER A 119 10.54 -18.95 18.48
CA SER A 119 9.40 -19.84 18.65
C SER A 119 9.09 -20.69 17.41
N LEU A 120 9.65 -20.36 16.25
CA LEU A 120 9.46 -21.07 14.98
C LEU A 120 10.71 -21.85 14.56
N LYS A 121 10.49 -23.06 14.04
CA LYS A 121 11.56 -23.86 13.44
C LYS A 121 12.09 -23.18 12.17
N PRO A 122 13.34 -23.44 11.74
CA PRO A 122 13.89 -22.86 10.50
C PRO A 122 12.97 -23.06 9.28
N LYS A 123 12.44 -24.27 9.10
CA LYS A 123 11.47 -24.56 8.03
C LYS A 123 10.16 -23.79 8.14
N GLU A 124 9.73 -23.46 9.35
CA GLU A 124 8.52 -22.66 9.59
C GLU A 124 8.77 -21.17 9.29
N ARG A 125 9.95 -20.64 9.63
CA ARG A 125 10.37 -19.29 9.25
C ARG A 125 10.40 -19.13 7.72
N GLU A 126 11.00 -20.08 7.01
CA GLU A 126 11.00 -20.07 5.54
C GLU A 126 9.59 -20.15 4.93
N LEU A 127 8.72 -20.98 5.51
CA LEU A 127 7.32 -21.06 5.08
C LEU A 127 6.55 -19.76 5.36
N LEU A 128 6.86 -19.07 6.46
CA LEU A 128 6.25 -17.78 6.80
C LEU A 128 6.70 -16.70 5.82
N LYS A 129 8.00 -16.62 5.51
CA LYS A 129 8.56 -15.71 4.50
C LYS A 129 7.91 -15.89 3.13
N LYS A 130 7.82 -17.13 2.64
CA LYS A 130 7.12 -17.42 1.37
C LYS A 130 5.66 -17.00 1.41
N SER A 131 5.00 -17.21 2.56
CA SER A 131 3.62 -16.76 2.75
C SER A 131 3.48 -15.24 2.69
N LEU A 132 4.47 -14.47 3.13
CA LEU A 132 4.45 -12.99 3.05
C LEU A 132 4.37 -12.50 1.60
N ASP A 133 5.16 -13.09 0.70
CA ASP A 133 5.18 -12.71 -0.71
C ASP A 133 3.80 -12.95 -1.38
N ASP A 134 3.19 -14.10 -1.07
CA ASP A 134 1.90 -14.51 -1.63
C ASP A 134 0.73 -13.64 -1.12
N ILE A 135 0.72 -13.24 0.16
CA ILE A 135 -0.37 -12.42 0.75
C ILE A 135 -0.27 -10.94 0.37
N VAL A 136 0.93 -10.47 0.02
CA VAL A 136 1.16 -9.10 -0.47
C VAL A 136 0.71 -8.97 -1.93
N ARG A 137 0.87 -10.00 -2.75
CA ARG A 137 0.60 -9.97 -4.20
C ARG A 137 -0.83 -10.31 -4.66
N ASP A 138 -1.80 -10.37 -3.76
CA ASP A 138 -3.23 -10.71 -4.03
C ASP A 138 -3.47 -11.73 -5.17
N THR A 139 -2.84 -12.90 -5.06
CA THR A 139 -2.92 -13.98 -6.06
C THR A 139 -3.98 -15.02 -5.69
N PRO A 140 -4.29 -16.00 -6.56
CA PRO A 140 -5.12 -17.15 -6.16
C PRO A 140 -4.59 -17.91 -4.93
N GLN A 141 -3.31 -17.77 -4.59
CA GLN A 141 -2.72 -18.38 -3.40
C GLN A 141 -2.94 -17.59 -2.10
N THR A 142 -3.49 -16.36 -2.17
CA THR A 142 -3.66 -15.48 -1.00
C THR A 142 -4.34 -16.16 0.17
N THR A 143 -5.45 -16.88 -0.05
CA THR A 143 -6.19 -17.55 1.04
C THR A 143 -5.35 -18.63 1.73
N VAL A 144 -4.59 -19.41 0.95
CA VAL A 144 -3.71 -20.46 1.45
C VAL A 144 -2.56 -19.84 2.24
N ALA A 145 -1.93 -18.82 1.67
CA ALA A 145 -0.81 -18.12 2.28
C ALA A 145 -1.23 -17.39 3.56
N ALA A 146 -2.39 -16.73 3.57
CA ALA A 146 -2.97 -16.04 4.73
C ALA A 146 -3.32 -17.02 5.85
N THR A 147 -3.85 -18.19 5.50
CA THR A 147 -4.13 -19.26 6.48
C THR A 147 -2.83 -19.79 7.10
N ARG A 148 -1.80 -20.02 6.28
CA ARG A 148 -0.48 -20.45 6.76
C ARG A 148 0.15 -19.38 7.66
N PHE A 149 0.13 -18.13 7.23
CA PHE A 149 0.58 -16.97 7.98
C PHE A 149 -0.09 -16.92 9.37
N LYS A 150 -1.42 -16.97 9.41
CA LYS A 150 -2.20 -16.96 10.65
C LYS A 150 -1.79 -18.08 11.61
N LYS A 151 -1.61 -19.31 11.09
CA LYS A 151 -1.20 -20.46 11.91
C LYS A 151 0.20 -20.30 12.50
N LEU A 152 1.15 -19.79 11.71
CA LEU A 152 2.54 -19.63 12.15
C LEU A 152 2.70 -18.46 13.13
N VAL A 153 2.07 -17.33 12.83
CA VAL A 153 2.09 -16.15 13.71
C VAL A 153 1.38 -16.43 15.04
N ALA A 154 0.31 -17.24 15.06
CA ALA A 154 -0.33 -17.67 16.29
C ALA A 154 0.59 -18.46 17.23
N LYS A 155 1.54 -19.26 16.68
CA LYS A 155 2.55 -19.97 17.50
C LYS A 155 3.55 -19.02 18.15
N ALA A 156 3.82 -17.88 17.51
CA ALA A 156 4.75 -16.87 18.00
C ALA A 156 4.13 -15.92 19.05
N GLY A 157 2.81 -16.02 19.28
CA GLY A 157 2.11 -15.30 20.32
C GLY A 157 1.53 -13.95 19.90
N PRO A 158 0.66 -13.35 20.73
CA PRO A 158 -0.17 -12.19 20.36
C PRO A 158 0.64 -10.91 20.14
N VAL A 159 1.77 -10.73 20.84
CA VAL A 159 2.66 -9.56 20.66
C VAL A 159 3.28 -9.54 19.26
N VAL A 160 3.73 -10.70 18.78
CA VAL A 160 4.25 -10.88 17.43
C VAL A 160 3.13 -10.67 16.40
N ALA A 161 1.93 -11.20 16.66
CA ALA A 161 0.78 -11.01 15.78
C ALA A 161 0.39 -9.53 15.60
N ASP A 162 0.39 -8.74 16.68
CA ASP A 162 0.14 -7.30 16.63
C ASP A 162 1.25 -6.56 15.87
N SER A 163 2.51 -6.96 16.07
CA SER A 163 3.66 -6.39 15.36
C SER A 163 3.55 -6.61 13.85
N PHE A 164 3.22 -7.83 13.41
CA PHE A 164 2.92 -8.11 12.01
C PHE A 164 1.76 -7.29 11.47
N ARG A 165 0.69 -7.13 12.26
CA ARG A 165 -0.46 -6.31 11.86
C ARG A 165 -0.02 -4.86 11.59
N LYS A 166 0.75 -4.26 12.49
CA LYS A 166 1.27 -2.89 12.32
C LYS A 166 2.13 -2.72 11.07
N ILE A 167 2.92 -3.74 10.71
CA ILE A 167 3.78 -3.69 9.52
C ILE A 167 2.94 -3.86 8.24
N LEU A 168 2.00 -4.80 8.22
CA LEU A 168 1.43 -5.33 6.99
C LEU A 168 -0.01 -4.88 6.70
N VAL A 169 -0.76 -4.35 7.67
CA VAL A 169 -2.20 -4.03 7.50
C VAL A 169 -2.48 -3.11 6.30
N ASP A 170 -1.51 -2.30 5.92
CA ASP A 170 -1.62 -1.35 4.82
C ASP A 170 -1.23 -1.92 3.45
N VAL A 171 -0.62 -3.11 3.41
CA VAL A 171 -0.08 -3.71 2.18
C VAL A 171 -0.85 -4.97 1.80
N LEU A 172 -1.37 -5.70 2.78
CA LEU A 172 -2.16 -6.90 2.52
C LEU A 172 -3.44 -6.57 1.78
N SER A 173 -3.87 -7.50 0.92
CA SER A 173 -5.18 -7.40 0.28
C SER A 173 -6.31 -7.54 1.30
N GLU A 174 -7.50 -7.03 0.96
CA GLU A 174 -8.69 -7.18 1.82
C GLU A 174 -9.03 -8.65 2.08
N THR A 175 -8.77 -9.53 1.10
CA THR A 175 -8.90 -10.97 1.25
C THR A 175 -7.97 -11.51 2.33
N ALA A 176 -6.68 -11.15 2.28
CA ALA A 176 -5.71 -11.57 3.28
C ALA A 176 -6.08 -11.04 4.69
N LYS A 177 -6.47 -9.76 4.80
CA LYS A 177 -6.88 -9.15 6.07
C LYS A 177 -8.06 -9.90 6.70
N LYS A 178 -9.11 -10.21 5.93
CA LYS A 178 -10.30 -10.93 6.42
C LYS A 178 -9.97 -12.33 6.93
N VAL A 179 -9.00 -13.02 6.32
CA VAL A 179 -8.56 -14.34 6.79
C VAL A 179 -7.75 -14.23 8.09
N ILE A 180 -6.81 -13.29 8.15
CA ILE A 180 -5.84 -13.15 9.26
C ILE A 180 -6.52 -12.52 10.48
N TRP A 181 -7.25 -11.42 10.29
CA TRP A 181 -7.94 -10.64 11.32
C TRP A 181 -9.44 -10.57 11.02
N PRO A 182 -10.19 -11.68 11.20
CA PRO A 182 -11.64 -11.64 11.06
C PRO A 182 -12.22 -10.72 12.14
N SER A 183 -13.01 -9.75 11.70
CA SER A 183 -13.77 -8.83 12.56
C SER A 183 -14.87 -9.53 13.35
#